data_AF-A0A2W4IR31-F1
#
_entry.id   AF-A0A2W4IR31-F1
#
_cell.length_a   1.000
_cell.length_b   1.000
_cell.length_c   1.000
_cell.angle_alpha   90.00
_cell.angle_beta   90.00
_cell.angle_gamma   90.00
#
_symmetry.space_group_name_H-M   'P 1'
#
loop_
_entity.id
_entity.type
_entity.pdbx_description
1 polymer ?
#
loop_
_entity_poly.entity_id
_entity_poly.type
_entity_poly.pdbx_seq_one_letter_code
_entity_poly.pdbx_strand_id
1 'polypeptide(L)'
;RGVCADTGRVFKQGAILATTTPWVPVVECGAAPKPPADGVGMHFFNPAPVMKLVEVVHTINTAPDVVATVNAVCRQTGKVAVNCADRAGFIVNALLFPYLNDAVKMLQAHYAEAADIDTAMKVGCSLPMGPFELLDVVGLDVALAIQRTLYNEFREPGFAPAPLLEHLVTAGRLGRKTGKGFWEYN
;
A
#
# COMPACT_ATOMS: atom_id res chain seq x y z
N ARG A 1 11.62 -12.87 15.87
CA ARG A 1 12.93 -12.20 15.64
C ARG A 1 13.07 -12.06 14.13
N GLY A 2 13.05 -10.85 13.60
CA GLY A 2 12.89 -10.59 12.17
C GLY A 2 14.19 -10.72 11.38
N VAL A 3 14.08 -11.04 10.09
CA VAL A 3 15.20 -11.25 9.14
C VAL A 3 16.18 -10.06 9.09
N CYS A 4 15.72 -8.84 9.37
CA CYS A 4 16.59 -7.64 9.42
C CYS A 4 17.58 -7.64 10.60
N ALA A 5 17.34 -8.42 11.67
CA ALA A 5 18.18 -8.40 12.87
C ALA A 5 19.48 -9.21 12.71
N ASP A 6 19.52 -10.21 11.83
CA ASP A 6 20.64 -11.16 11.70
C ASP A 6 21.66 -10.77 10.59
N THR A 7 21.41 -9.70 9.85
CA THR A 7 22.20 -9.36 8.65
C THR A 7 23.47 -8.53 8.90
N GLY A 8 23.66 -8.01 10.11
CA GLY A 8 24.77 -7.10 10.46
C GLY A 8 26.19 -7.69 10.39
N ARG A 9 26.34 -9.00 10.17
CA ARG A 9 27.65 -9.67 10.04
C ARG A 9 28.09 -9.92 8.59
N VAL A 10 27.21 -9.72 7.61
CA VAL A 10 27.43 -10.14 6.22
C VAL A 10 27.68 -8.96 5.28
N PHE A 11 27.18 -7.77 5.61
CA PHE A 11 27.26 -6.61 4.72
C PHE A 11 28.58 -5.85 4.79
N LYS A 12 29.02 -5.35 3.63
CA LYS A 12 30.15 -4.42 3.53
C LYS A 12 29.77 -3.07 4.13
N GLN A 13 30.76 -2.33 4.62
CA GLN A 13 30.57 -0.94 5.05
C GLN A 13 30.03 -0.09 3.89
N GLY A 14 28.98 0.70 4.15
CA GLY A 14 28.31 1.52 3.13
C GLY A 14 27.24 0.77 2.31
N ALA A 15 26.88 -0.46 2.68
CA ALA A 15 25.75 -1.15 2.07
C ALA A 15 24.42 -0.53 2.52
N ILE A 16 23.50 -0.31 1.58
CA ILE A 16 22.15 0.18 1.84
C ILE A 16 21.21 -1.00 2.08
N LEU A 17 20.45 -0.97 3.17
CA LEU A 17 19.41 -1.97 3.44
C LEU A 17 18.04 -1.42 3.02
N ALA A 18 17.49 -2.00 1.95
CA ALA A 18 16.15 -1.67 1.47
C ALA A 18 15.12 -2.72 1.94
N THR A 19 13.98 -2.27 2.45
CA THR A 19 12.83 -3.13 2.77
C THR A 19 11.65 -2.84 1.85
N THR A 20 10.97 -3.88 1.36
CA THR A 20 9.79 -3.73 0.49
C THR A 20 8.47 -3.85 1.25
N THR A 21 8.50 -3.67 2.58
CA THR A 21 7.32 -3.86 3.43
C THR A 21 6.20 -2.89 3.06
N PRO A 22 4.98 -3.37 2.77
CA PRO A 22 3.82 -2.51 2.57
C PRO A 22 3.14 -2.09 3.89
N TRP A 23 3.57 -2.63 5.05
CA TRP A 23 2.77 -2.67 6.28
C TRP A 23 3.50 -2.37 7.57
N VAL A 24 4.80 -2.63 7.61
CA VAL A 24 5.63 -2.47 8.81
C VAL A 24 6.33 -1.12 8.69
N PRO A 25 6.32 -0.26 9.73
CA PRO A 25 7.08 0.97 9.70
C PRO A 25 8.55 0.70 9.34
N VAL A 26 9.08 1.46 8.38
CA VAL A 26 10.46 1.27 7.90
C VAL A 26 11.46 1.52 9.03
N VAL A 27 11.13 2.41 9.97
CA VAL A 27 11.90 2.68 11.18
C VAL A 27 12.10 1.43 12.05
N GLU A 28 11.14 0.51 12.11
CA GLU A 28 11.27 -0.74 12.87
C GLU A 28 12.23 -1.72 12.20
N CYS A 29 12.33 -1.68 10.88
CA CYS A 29 13.29 -2.48 10.10
C CYS A 29 14.71 -1.90 10.18
N GLY A 30 14.85 -0.58 10.30
CA GLY A 30 16.12 0.13 10.46
C GLY A 30 16.71 0.06 11.88
N ALA A 31 15.95 -0.38 12.88
CA ALA A 31 16.38 -0.45 14.28
C ALA A 31 17.31 -1.64 14.61
N ALA A 32 17.67 -2.47 13.63
CA ALA A 32 18.63 -3.57 13.82
C ALA A 32 20.05 -3.04 14.15
N PRO A 33 20.79 -3.69 15.06
CA PRO A 33 21.91 -3.06 15.74
C PRO A 33 23.20 -3.13 14.92
N LYS A 34 23.51 -2.08 14.16
CA LYS A 34 24.80 -1.36 14.10
C LYS A 34 25.01 -0.63 12.76
N PRO A 35 25.62 0.57 12.78
CA PRO A 35 25.89 1.36 11.58
C PRO A 35 27.01 0.79 10.70
N PRO A 36 27.01 1.09 9.39
CA PRO A 36 26.07 1.93 8.66
C PRO A 36 25.35 1.10 7.58
N ALA A 37 24.18 0.56 7.91
CA ALA A 37 23.19 0.24 6.90
C ALA A 37 22.06 1.25 7.10
N ASP A 38 22.12 2.36 6.37
CA ASP A 38 21.02 3.31 6.36
C ASP A 38 19.79 2.61 5.77
N GLY A 39 18.79 2.44 6.63
CA GLY A 39 17.53 1.78 6.27
C GLY A 39 16.69 2.69 5.39
N VAL A 40 16.16 2.14 4.30
CA VAL A 40 15.26 2.83 3.38
C VAL A 40 14.14 1.87 2.95
N GLY A 41 12.92 2.36 2.79
CA GLY A 41 11.83 1.58 2.23
C GLY A 41 11.78 1.72 0.72
N MET A 42 11.49 0.62 0.02
CA MET A 42 11.24 0.59 -1.42
C MET A 42 9.95 -0.18 -1.68
N HIS A 43 8.82 0.50 -1.77
CA HIS A 43 7.54 -0.14 -2.04
C HIS A 43 7.29 -0.25 -3.55
N PHE A 44 7.25 -1.50 -4.03
CA PHE A 44 6.96 -1.85 -5.42
C PHE A 44 5.49 -2.22 -5.59
N PHE A 45 4.91 -1.83 -6.73
CA PHE A 45 3.53 -2.16 -7.07
C PHE A 45 3.45 -3.44 -7.89
N ASN A 46 2.51 -4.32 -7.55
CA ASN A 46 2.32 -5.59 -8.24
C ASN A 46 1.55 -5.39 -9.56
N PRO A 47 1.97 -5.99 -10.70
CA PRO A 47 3.20 -6.77 -10.91
C PRO A 47 4.46 -5.91 -11.01
N ALA A 48 5.44 -6.19 -10.15
CA ALA A 48 6.67 -5.40 -10.06
C ALA A 48 7.47 -5.27 -11.38
N PRO A 49 7.51 -6.25 -12.29
CA PRO A 49 8.18 -6.07 -13.59
C PRO A 49 7.48 -5.05 -14.49
N VAL A 50 6.15 -4.99 -14.44
CA VAL A 50 5.31 -4.19 -15.35
C VAL A 50 5.09 -2.79 -14.80
N MET A 51 4.83 -2.67 -13.50
CA MET A 51 4.54 -1.39 -12.85
C MET A 51 5.80 -0.54 -12.75
N LYS A 52 5.71 0.72 -13.18
CA LYS A 52 6.85 1.65 -13.19
C LYS A 52 7.10 2.31 -11.84
N LEU A 53 6.07 2.50 -11.03
CA LEU A 53 6.17 3.28 -9.79
C LEU A 53 6.91 2.51 -8.69
N VAL A 54 7.73 3.23 -7.93
CA VAL A 54 8.32 2.79 -6.66
C VAL A 54 8.23 3.95 -5.66
N GLU A 55 7.70 3.70 -4.46
CA GLU A 55 7.77 4.67 -3.36
C GLU A 55 9.06 4.43 -2.56
N VAL A 56 9.90 5.47 -2.50
CA VAL A 56 11.15 5.51 -1.74
C VAL A 56 10.85 6.18 -0.40
N VAL A 57 10.82 5.35 0.64
CA VAL A 57 10.37 5.74 1.98
C VAL A 57 11.58 6.02 2.85
N HIS A 58 11.72 7.26 3.32
CA HIS A 58 12.80 7.67 4.19
C HIS A 58 12.32 7.92 5.61
N THR A 59 13.16 7.56 6.57
CA THR A 59 12.97 7.85 7.99
C THR A 59 13.80 9.08 8.37
N ILE A 60 13.63 9.57 9.60
CA ILE A 60 14.51 10.61 10.16
C ILE A 60 16.00 10.20 10.21
N ASN A 61 16.29 8.91 10.12
CA ASN A 61 17.65 8.36 10.17
C ASN A 61 18.21 8.04 8.78
N THR A 62 17.42 8.16 7.71
CA THR A 62 17.87 7.82 6.36
C THR A 62 18.70 8.97 5.79
N ALA A 63 19.97 8.71 5.48
CA ALA A 63 20.87 9.74 4.97
C ALA A 63 20.50 10.21 3.54
N PRO A 64 20.74 11.49 3.16
CA PRO A 64 20.35 12.02 1.85
C PRO A 64 21.02 11.31 0.65
N ASP A 65 22.26 10.85 0.80
CA ASP A 65 23.04 10.13 -0.21
C ASP A 65 22.48 8.72 -0.47
N VAL A 66 21.89 8.09 0.55
CA VAL A 66 21.17 6.82 0.43
C VAL A 66 19.92 6.99 -0.42
N VAL A 67 19.13 8.03 -0.15
CA VAL A 67 17.96 8.37 -0.97
C VAL A 67 18.37 8.65 -2.42
N ALA A 68 19.45 9.41 -2.63
CA ALA A 68 19.98 9.68 -3.97
C ALA A 68 20.42 8.39 -4.69
N THR A 69 21.07 7.47 -3.98
CA THR A 69 21.52 6.18 -4.53
C THR A 69 20.34 5.30 -4.93
N VAL A 70 19.31 5.19 -4.07
CA VAL A 70 18.10 4.41 -4.38
C VAL A 70 17.35 5.01 -5.57
N ASN A 71 17.23 6.34 -5.64
CA ASN A 71 16.63 7.02 -6.79
C ASN A 71 17.40 6.74 -8.09
N ALA A 72 18.72 6.68 -8.03
CA ALA A 72 19.55 6.29 -9.18
C ALA A 72 19.29 4.84 -9.61
N VAL A 73 19.17 3.90 -8.66
CA VAL A 73 18.81 2.49 -8.94
C VAL A 73 17.43 2.38 -9.59
N CYS A 74 16.43 3.10 -9.09
CA CYS A 74 15.11 3.15 -9.71
C CYS A 74 15.18 3.63 -11.16
N ARG A 75 15.93 4.72 -11.43
CA ARG A 75 16.12 5.22 -12.79
C ARG A 75 16.81 4.20 -13.70
N GLN A 76 17.86 3.54 -13.22
CA GLN A 76 18.59 2.52 -13.98
C GLN A 76 17.73 1.30 -14.33
N THR A 77 16.74 0.99 -13.50
CA THR A 77 15.81 -0.13 -13.70
C THR A 77 14.52 0.28 -14.43
N GLY A 78 14.45 1.50 -14.97
CA GLY A 78 13.29 2.01 -15.71
C GLY A 78 12.08 2.31 -14.81
N LYS A 79 12.30 2.41 -13.50
CA LYS A 79 11.28 2.77 -12.51
C LYS A 79 11.21 4.29 -12.31
N VAL A 80 10.03 4.74 -11.91
CA VAL A 80 9.74 6.11 -11.50
C VAL A 80 9.66 6.11 -9.98
N ALA A 81 10.67 6.73 -9.35
CA ALA A 81 10.71 6.87 -7.91
C ALA A 81 9.92 8.10 -7.45
N VAL A 82 9.12 7.94 -6.40
CA VAL A 82 8.52 9.05 -5.64
C VAL A 82 8.98 8.96 -4.19
N ASN A 83 9.31 10.08 -3.57
CA ASN A 83 9.89 10.08 -2.22
C ASN A 83 8.82 10.46 -1.18
N CYS A 84 8.75 9.73 -0.07
CA CYS A 84 7.87 10.07 1.05
C CYS A 84 8.49 9.72 2.41
N ALA A 85 8.02 10.38 3.46
CA ALA A 85 8.35 10.03 4.83
C ALA A 85 7.70 8.70 5.23
N ASP A 86 8.30 8.01 6.20
CA ASP A 86 7.75 6.79 6.81
C ASP A 86 6.45 7.08 7.57
N ARG A 87 5.33 6.67 6.97
CA ARG A 87 3.94 6.88 7.42
C ARG A 87 3.08 5.72 6.91
N ALA A 88 2.07 5.28 7.65
CA ALA A 88 1.16 4.22 7.17
C ALA A 88 0.58 4.56 5.79
N GLY A 89 0.70 3.59 4.89
CA GLY A 89 0.17 3.67 3.54
C GLY A 89 0.98 4.55 2.58
N PHE A 90 2.10 5.11 3.01
CA PHE A 90 3.00 5.93 2.17
C PHE A 90 2.22 7.03 1.41
N ILE A 91 2.29 7.08 0.08
CA ILE A 91 1.49 8.03 -0.72
C ILE A 91 0.25 7.31 -1.27
N VAL A 92 0.46 6.25 -2.05
CA VAL A 92 -0.61 5.64 -2.84
C VAL A 92 -1.64 5.00 -1.94
N ASN A 93 -1.25 4.17 -0.97
CA ASN A 93 -2.24 3.47 -0.14
C ASN A 93 -2.95 4.43 0.82
N ALA A 94 -2.26 5.48 1.28
CA ALA A 94 -2.85 6.52 2.12
C ALA A 94 -3.93 7.36 1.39
N LEU A 95 -3.90 7.42 0.05
CA LEU A 95 -4.92 8.09 -0.75
C LEU A 95 -5.96 7.10 -1.30
N LEU A 96 -5.51 5.96 -1.79
CA LEU A 96 -6.33 4.99 -2.52
C LEU A 96 -7.34 4.29 -1.61
N PHE A 97 -6.91 3.77 -0.46
CA PHE A 97 -7.80 2.95 0.37
C PHE A 97 -8.89 3.75 1.07
N PRO A 98 -8.65 4.99 1.55
CA PRO A 98 -9.73 5.84 2.01
C PRO A 98 -10.77 6.15 0.92
N TYR A 99 -10.32 6.43 -0.31
CA TYR A 99 -11.22 6.61 -1.46
C TYR A 99 -12.09 5.36 -1.71
N LEU A 100 -11.47 4.18 -1.74
CA LEU A 100 -12.19 2.91 -1.94
C LEU A 100 -13.16 2.64 -0.79
N ASN A 101 -12.74 2.90 0.44
CA ASN A 101 -13.58 2.74 1.62
C ASN A 101 -14.78 3.69 1.61
N ASP A 102 -14.61 4.93 1.14
CA ASP A 102 -15.71 5.88 0.99
C ASP A 102 -16.69 5.47 -0.11
N ALA A 103 -16.22 4.85 -1.20
CA ALA A 103 -17.10 4.23 -2.19
C ALA A 103 -17.96 3.10 -1.56
N VAL A 104 -17.37 2.27 -0.70
CA VAL A 104 -18.12 1.24 0.03
C VAL A 104 -19.13 1.86 1.00
N LYS A 105 -18.79 2.95 1.70
CA LYS A 105 -19.75 3.67 2.55
C LYS A 105 -20.91 4.24 1.75
N MET A 106 -20.66 4.77 0.55
CA MET A 106 -21.69 5.29 -0.35
C MET A 106 -22.66 4.18 -0.78
N LEU A 107 -22.13 3.01 -1.15
CA LEU A 107 -22.95 1.83 -1.47
C LEU A 107 -23.75 1.35 -0.25
N GLN A 108 -23.12 1.28 0.92
CA GLN A 108 -23.78 0.90 2.18
C GLN A 108 -24.92 1.86 2.55
N ALA A 109 -24.80 3.14 2.22
CA ALA A 109 -25.85 4.14 2.43
C ALA A 109 -26.98 4.06 1.38
N HIS A 110 -26.94 3.10 0.46
CA HIS A 110 -27.89 2.95 -0.66
C HIS A 110 -28.03 4.21 -1.51
N TYR A 111 -26.95 5.00 -1.63
CA TYR A 111 -26.95 6.24 -2.40
C TYR A 111 -26.93 5.98 -3.91
N ALA A 112 -26.21 4.94 -4.33
CA ALA A 112 -26.10 4.50 -5.72
C ALA A 112 -25.72 3.02 -5.78
N GLU A 113 -25.99 2.39 -6.92
CA GLU A 113 -25.58 1.01 -7.18
C GLU A 113 -24.07 0.92 -7.47
N ALA A 114 -23.46 -0.22 -7.15
CA ALA A 114 -22.02 -0.44 -7.33
C ALA A 114 -21.59 -0.23 -8.81
N ALA A 115 -22.44 -0.64 -9.75
CA ALA A 115 -22.19 -0.48 -11.19
C ALA A 115 -22.12 0.99 -11.62
N ASP A 116 -23.00 1.83 -11.06
CA ASP A 116 -23.07 3.25 -11.41
C ASP A 116 -21.89 4.01 -10.80
N ILE A 117 -21.50 3.69 -9.57
CA ILE A 117 -20.29 4.25 -8.94
C ILE A 117 -19.05 3.86 -9.75
N ASP A 118 -18.91 2.59 -10.15
CA ASP A 118 -17.81 2.14 -11.01
C ASP A 118 -17.78 2.89 -12.34
N THR A 119 -18.93 3.07 -12.97
CA THR A 119 -19.06 3.79 -14.24
C THR A 119 -18.71 5.27 -14.09
N ALA A 120 -19.19 5.92 -13.03
CA ALA A 120 -18.91 7.32 -12.74
C ALA A 120 -17.41 7.57 -12.56
N MET A 121 -16.72 6.70 -11.83
CA MET A 121 -15.27 6.84 -11.59
C MET A 121 -14.44 6.52 -12.84
N LYS A 122 -14.87 5.56 -13.66
CA LYS A 122 -14.21 5.25 -14.93
C LYS A 122 -14.37 6.38 -15.95
N VAL A 123 -15.60 6.81 -16.20
CA VAL A 123 -15.92 7.79 -17.26
C VAL A 123 -15.66 9.22 -16.80
N GLY A 124 -16.09 9.57 -15.60
CA GLY A 124 -15.98 10.93 -15.06
C GLY A 124 -14.58 11.30 -14.61
N CYS A 125 -13.89 10.39 -13.91
CA CYS A 125 -12.53 10.62 -13.40
C CYS A 125 -11.44 10.00 -14.27
N SER A 126 -11.80 9.40 -15.42
CA SER A 126 -10.87 8.74 -16.34
C SER A 126 -10.00 7.68 -15.67
N LEU A 127 -10.53 6.99 -14.65
CA LEU A 127 -9.83 5.90 -14.00
C LEU A 127 -9.92 4.64 -14.87
N PRO A 128 -8.84 3.83 -14.95
CA PRO A 128 -8.85 2.61 -15.76
C PRO A 128 -9.79 1.52 -15.21
N MET A 129 -10.21 1.64 -13.95
CA MET A 129 -11.01 0.65 -13.23
C MET A 129 -11.88 1.36 -12.19
N GLY A 130 -13.10 0.85 -11.99
CA GLY A 130 -13.99 1.35 -10.94
C GLY A 130 -13.50 0.92 -9.54
N PRO A 131 -13.92 1.61 -8.46
CA PRO A 131 -13.55 1.25 -7.10
C PRO A 131 -13.92 -0.19 -6.72
N PHE A 132 -15.08 -0.71 -7.10
CA PHE A 132 -15.52 -2.06 -6.73
C PHE A 132 -14.81 -3.13 -7.56
N GLU A 133 -14.64 -2.91 -8.86
CA GLU A 133 -13.75 -3.72 -9.69
C GLU A 133 -12.33 -3.79 -9.12
N LEU A 134 -11.78 -2.65 -8.68
CA LEU A 134 -10.43 -2.58 -8.11
C LEU A 134 -10.34 -3.30 -6.76
N LEU A 135 -11.32 -3.09 -5.89
CA LEU A 135 -11.42 -3.79 -4.61
C LEU A 135 -11.42 -5.31 -4.78
N ASP A 136 -12.15 -5.83 -5.77
CA ASP A 136 -12.22 -7.26 -6.04
C ASP A 136 -10.92 -7.82 -6.67
N VAL A 137 -10.14 -6.98 -7.37
CA VAL A 137 -8.81 -7.34 -7.88
C VAL A 137 -7.77 -7.36 -6.76
N VAL A 138 -7.78 -6.35 -5.89
CA VAL A 138 -6.85 -6.24 -4.75
C VAL A 138 -7.15 -7.32 -3.68
N GLY A 139 -8.44 -7.55 -3.44
CA GLY A 139 -8.95 -8.41 -2.38
C GLY A 139 -9.47 -7.61 -1.19
N LEU A 140 -10.69 -7.93 -0.75
CA LEU A 140 -11.39 -7.16 0.28
C LEU A 140 -10.73 -7.25 1.66
N ASP A 141 -10.11 -8.38 1.97
CA ASP A 141 -9.33 -8.59 3.20
C ASP A 141 -8.07 -7.73 3.24
N VAL A 142 -7.38 -7.60 2.10
CA VAL A 142 -6.21 -6.72 1.96
C VAL A 142 -6.64 -5.26 2.13
N ALA A 143 -7.73 -4.86 1.47
CA ALA A 143 -8.27 -3.52 1.60
C ALA A 143 -8.67 -3.18 3.04
N LEU A 144 -9.36 -4.12 3.71
CA LEU A 144 -9.74 -3.96 5.11
C LEU A 144 -8.52 -3.88 6.03
N ALA A 145 -7.48 -4.67 5.79
CA ALA A 145 -6.24 -4.62 6.55
C ALA A 145 -5.56 -3.25 6.42
N ILE A 146 -5.46 -2.69 5.21
CA ILE A 146 -4.88 -1.33 4.99
C ILE A 146 -5.69 -0.29 5.72
N GLN A 147 -7.01 -0.33 5.54
CA GLN A 147 -7.89 0.65 6.14
C GLN A 147 -7.81 0.62 7.67
N ARG A 148 -7.72 -0.57 8.28
CA ARG A 148 -7.49 -0.73 9.72
C ARG A 148 -6.13 -0.19 10.16
N THR A 149 -5.07 -0.43 9.39
CA THR A 149 -3.74 0.15 9.68
C THR A 149 -3.78 1.67 9.65
N LEU A 150 -4.38 2.27 8.61
CA LEU A 150 -4.55 3.72 8.49
C LEU A 150 -5.36 4.30 9.66
N TYR A 151 -6.50 3.67 9.99
CA TYR A 151 -7.32 4.08 11.11
C TYR A 151 -6.57 3.93 12.45
N ASN A 152 -5.76 2.89 12.60
CA ASN A 152 -5.01 2.66 13.82
C ASN A 152 -3.87 3.66 14.03
N GLU A 153 -3.26 4.13 12.94
CA GLU A 153 -2.19 5.13 13.02
C GLU A 153 -2.77 6.54 13.27
N PHE A 154 -3.75 6.97 12.47
CA PHE A 154 -4.24 8.36 12.52
C PHE A 154 -5.39 8.58 13.49
N ARG A 155 -6.17 7.53 13.82
CA ARG A 155 -7.36 7.62 14.68
C ARG A 155 -8.41 8.62 14.18
N GLU A 156 -8.38 8.97 12.89
CA GLU A 156 -9.35 9.89 12.30
C GLU A 156 -10.64 9.14 11.92
N PRO A 157 -11.83 9.68 12.25
CA PRO A 157 -13.11 9.05 11.91
C PRO A 157 -13.28 8.77 10.42
N GLY A 158 -12.70 9.61 9.54
CA GLY A 158 -12.73 9.41 8.09
C GLY A 158 -12.12 8.09 7.65
N PHE A 159 -11.07 7.62 8.35
CA PHE A 159 -10.40 6.37 8.05
C PHE A 159 -11.08 5.13 8.63
N ALA A 160 -12.16 5.27 9.42
CA ALA A 160 -12.87 4.11 9.94
C ALA A 160 -13.31 3.17 8.80
N PRO A 161 -13.02 1.86 8.89
CA PRO A 161 -13.48 0.89 7.89
C PRO A 161 -14.99 0.87 7.75
N ALA A 162 -15.48 0.74 6.52
CA ALA A 162 -16.91 0.60 6.25
C ALA A 162 -17.43 -0.73 6.85
N PRO A 163 -18.51 -0.73 7.64
CA PRO A 163 -19.09 -1.96 8.19
C PRO A 163 -19.43 -3.01 7.13
N LEU A 164 -19.90 -2.59 5.95
CA LEU A 164 -20.16 -3.49 4.83
C LEU A 164 -18.89 -4.22 4.37
N LEU A 165 -17.74 -3.55 4.32
CA LEU A 165 -16.47 -4.18 3.97
C LEU A 165 -16.11 -5.25 4.99
N GLU A 166 -16.30 -4.98 6.28
CA GLU A 166 -16.04 -5.96 7.34
C GLU A 166 -16.94 -7.20 7.20
N HIS A 167 -18.25 -6.99 6.96
CA HIS A 167 -19.20 -8.07 6.77
C HIS A 167 -18.85 -8.95 5.55
N LEU A 168 -18.46 -8.35 4.42
CA LEU A 168 -18.07 -9.09 3.23
C LEU A 168 -16.83 -9.95 3.47
N VAL A 169 -15.82 -9.40 4.16
CA VAL A 169 -14.60 -10.15 4.54
C VAL A 169 -14.93 -11.28 5.51
N THR A 170 -15.77 -11.03 6.53
CA THR A 170 -16.23 -12.07 7.47
C THR A 170 -17.00 -13.18 6.75
N ALA A 171 -17.77 -12.85 5.71
CA ALA A 171 -18.49 -13.82 4.90
C ALA A 171 -17.60 -14.55 3.86
N GLY A 172 -16.30 -14.32 3.85
CA GLY A 172 -15.37 -14.95 2.90
C GLY A 172 -15.50 -14.46 1.45
N ARG A 173 -16.16 -13.31 1.23
CA ARG A 173 -16.26 -12.67 -0.09
C ARG A 173 -15.05 -11.76 -0.27
N LEU A 174 -13.98 -12.30 -0.85
CA LEU A 174 -12.69 -11.62 -0.94
C LEU A 174 -12.36 -11.13 -2.35
N GLY A 175 -13.33 -11.11 -3.27
CA GLY A 175 -13.14 -10.69 -4.65
C GLY A 175 -12.76 -11.85 -5.57
N ARG A 176 -11.94 -11.56 -6.59
CA ARG A 176 -11.59 -12.51 -7.65
C ARG A 176 -10.96 -13.80 -7.14
N LYS A 177 -10.16 -13.72 -6.07
CA LYS A 177 -9.45 -14.87 -5.50
C LYS A 177 -10.39 -15.91 -4.85
N THR A 178 -11.62 -15.52 -4.50
CA THR A 178 -12.65 -16.41 -3.95
C THR A 178 -13.85 -16.56 -4.91
N GLY A 179 -13.73 -16.10 -6.15
CA GLY A 179 -14.83 -16.12 -7.13
C GLY A 179 -15.99 -15.16 -6.80
N LYS A 180 -15.92 -14.39 -5.71
CA LYS A 180 -17.01 -13.53 -5.25
C LYS A 180 -16.53 -12.43 -4.30
N GLY A 181 -16.93 -11.21 -4.59
CA GLY A 181 -16.72 -10.01 -3.78
C GLY A 181 -17.93 -9.08 -3.89
N PHE A 182 -17.73 -7.90 -4.47
CA PHE A 182 -18.82 -7.04 -4.95
C PHE A 182 -19.44 -7.59 -6.23
N TRP A 183 -18.62 -8.26 -7.04
CA TRP A 183 -19.03 -8.96 -8.25
C TRP A 183 -18.88 -10.48 -8.09
N GLU A 184 -19.54 -11.24 -8.97
CA GLU A 184 -19.36 -12.68 -9.09
C GLU A 184 -18.43 -13.01 -10.26
N TYR A 185 -17.51 -13.95 -10.04
CA TYR A 185 -16.51 -14.38 -10.99
C TYR A 185 -16.59 -15.91 -11.14
N ASN A 186 -16.93 -16.35 -12.35
CA ASN A 186 -16.97 -17.76 -12.75
C ASN A 186 -15.60 -18.23 -13.27
#